data_AF-A0A2V5QNM5-F1
#
_entry.id   AF-A0A2V5QNM5-F1
#
_cell.length_a   1.000
_cell.length_b   1.000
_cell.length_c   1.000
_cell.angle_alpha   90.00
_cell.angle_beta   90.00
_cell.angle_gamma   90.00
#
_symmetry.space_group_name_H-M   'P 1'
#
loop_
_entity.id
_entity.type
_entity.pdbx_description
1 polymer ?
#
loop_
_entity_poly.entity_id
_entity_poly.type
_entity_poly.pdbx_seq_one_letter_code
_entity_poly.pdbx_strand_id
1 'polypeptide(L)'
;MIPAIHHNHAAVPNLQCWHSRCRLQIMNAHSTRPLQTTILRSVSRSFYLSIRFLPAQLREPVALAYLLARATDSVADTTGISNVVRIETLKMLSDGIGGKASRDVVVNLTASFVPLQANGSERQLLESLPTCLNWLDQLEQADHSDIRAVLDKITRGQVLDLQRFDNPQEIRALSTAADLDEYTYLVAGCVGEFWTRLCFRHVR
;
A
#
# COMPACT_ATOMS: atom_id res chain seq x y z
N MET A 1 15.11 -30.54 -59.62
CA MET A 1 14.51 -29.46 -58.81
C MET A 1 13.94 -30.08 -57.55
N ILE A 2 14.68 -30.02 -56.44
CA ILE A 2 14.29 -30.54 -55.12
C ILE A 2 14.26 -29.32 -54.18
N PRO A 3 13.19 -29.06 -53.39
CA PRO A 3 13.14 -27.88 -52.53
C PRO A 3 13.92 -28.10 -51.24
N ALA A 4 14.61 -27.04 -50.79
CA ALA A 4 15.36 -27.01 -49.54
C ALA A 4 14.42 -26.96 -48.32
N ILE A 5 14.74 -27.77 -47.32
CA ILE A 5 14.08 -27.82 -46.02
C ILE A 5 14.70 -26.75 -45.12
N HIS A 6 13.91 -25.76 -44.68
CA HIS A 6 14.32 -24.80 -43.65
C HIS A 6 14.25 -25.46 -42.26
N HIS A 7 15.40 -25.58 -41.59
CA HIS A 7 15.48 -25.93 -40.17
C HIS A 7 15.00 -24.74 -39.32
N ASN A 8 13.93 -24.95 -38.57
CA ASN A 8 13.42 -24.02 -37.56
C ASN A 8 14.16 -24.30 -36.23
N HIS A 9 15.03 -23.38 -35.79
CA HIS A 9 15.65 -23.44 -34.47
C HIS A 9 14.63 -22.95 -33.43
N ALA A 10 14.00 -23.89 -32.72
CA ALA A 10 13.28 -23.58 -31.49
C ALA A 10 14.30 -23.15 -30.42
N ALA A 11 14.17 -21.90 -29.94
CA ALA A 11 14.98 -21.35 -28.87
C ALA A 11 14.68 -22.09 -27.55
N VAL A 12 15.71 -22.71 -26.97
CA VAL A 12 15.66 -23.29 -25.62
C VAL A 12 15.70 -22.15 -24.59
N PRO A 13 14.74 -22.03 -23.66
CA PRO A 13 14.78 -21.01 -22.62
C PRO A 13 15.97 -21.21 -21.69
N ASN A 14 16.72 -20.15 -21.44
CA ASN A 14 17.93 -20.15 -20.60
C ASN A 14 17.60 -20.52 -19.14
N LEU A 15 18.08 -21.69 -18.67
CA LEU A 15 17.91 -22.23 -17.31
C LEU A 15 18.43 -21.29 -16.21
N GLN A 16 19.38 -20.39 -16.51
CA GLN A 16 19.88 -19.42 -15.55
C GLN A 16 18.85 -18.34 -15.17
N CYS A 17 17.91 -18.00 -16.06
CA CYS A 17 16.85 -17.04 -15.78
C CYS A 17 15.82 -17.61 -14.78
N TRP A 18 15.54 -18.91 -14.88
CA TRP A 18 14.64 -19.63 -13.98
C TRP A 18 15.18 -19.69 -12.56
N HIS A 19 16.45 -20.04 -12.38
CA HIS A 19 17.07 -20.09 -11.05
C HIS A 19 17.14 -18.72 -10.37
N SER A 20 17.41 -17.65 -11.11
CA SER A 20 17.43 -16.27 -10.59
C SER A 20 16.04 -15.79 -10.18
N ARG A 21 15.02 -16.07 -11.00
CA ARG A 21 13.62 -15.70 -10.71
C ARG A 21 13.05 -16.50 -9.52
N CYS A 22 13.33 -17.80 -9.42
CA CYS A 22 12.94 -18.61 -8.26
C CYS A 22 13.67 -18.17 -6.98
N ARG A 23 14.97 -17.83 -7.07
CA ARG A 23 15.74 -17.35 -5.91
C ARG A 23 15.23 -15.99 -5.41
N LEU A 24 14.90 -15.06 -6.31
CA LEU A 24 14.25 -13.79 -5.98
C LEU A 24 12.87 -14.01 -5.32
N GLN A 25 12.03 -14.89 -5.88
CA GLN A 25 10.73 -15.22 -5.28
C GLN A 25 10.85 -15.84 -3.88
N ILE A 26 11.82 -16.73 -3.65
CA ILE A 26 12.05 -17.37 -2.34
C ILE A 26 12.56 -16.36 -1.32
N MET A 27 13.54 -15.51 -1.67
CA MET A 27 14.05 -14.47 -0.77
C MET A 27 12.98 -13.44 -0.42
N ASN A 28 12.13 -13.08 -1.38
CA ASN A 28 11.04 -12.11 -1.20
C ASN A 28 9.89 -12.63 -0.34
N ALA A 29 9.51 -13.91 -0.49
CA ALA A 29 8.47 -14.51 0.36
C ALA A 29 8.86 -14.53 1.85
N HIS A 30 10.15 -14.53 2.16
CA HIS A 30 10.64 -14.48 3.54
C HIS A 30 10.58 -13.07 4.14
N SER A 31 10.76 -12.01 3.32
CA SER A 31 10.70 -10.62 3.79
C SER A 31 9.27 -10.09 3.97
N THR A 32 8.29 -10.62 3.21
CA THR A 32 6.87 -10.19 3.31
C THR A 32 6.07 -10.95 4.36
N ARG A 33 6.52 -12.14 4.76
CA ARG A 33 5.81 -12.96 5.77
C ARG A 33 5.64 -12.26 7.12
N PRO A 34 6.64 -11.55 7.69
CA PRO A 34 6.45 -10.78 8.91
C PRO A 34 5.43 -9.65 8.75
N LEU A 35 5.38 -9.00 7.58
CA LEU A 35 4.39 -7.97 7.26
C LEU A 35 2.97 -8.53 7.31
N GLN A 36 2.72 -9.62 6.59
CA GLN A 36 1.41 -10.29 6.48
C GLN A 36 0.91 -10.88 7.81
N THR A 37 1.79 -11.10 8.79
CA THR A 37 1.46 -11.80 10.03
C THR A 37 1.65 -10.92 11.25
N THR A 38 2.89 -10.71 11.68
CA THR A 38 3.20 -10.02 12.93
C THR A 38 2.82 -8.54 12.87
N ILE A 39 3.25 -7.82 11.82
CA ILE A 39 2.98 -6.39 11.70
C ILE A 39 1.49 -6.14 11.48
N LEU A 40 0.88 -6.82 10.49
CA LEU A 40 -0.56 -6.67 10.23
C LEU A 40 -1.42 -6.94 11.47
N ARG A 41 -1.10 -7.97 12.25
CA ARG A 41 -1.80 -8.28 13.50
C ARG A 41 -1.59 -7.19 14.56
N SER A 42 -0.40 -6.63 14.68
CA SER A 42 -0.08 -5.64 15.71
C SER A 42 -0.78 -4.31 15.45
N VAL A 43 -0.91 -3.90 14.18
CA VAL A 43 -1.61 -2.64 13.82
C VAL A 43 -3.11 -2.81 13.56
N SER A 44 -3.64 -4.05 13.54
CA SER A 44 -5.07 -4.29 13.35
C SER A 44 -5.56 -5.68 13.78
N ARG A 45 -5.86 -5.85 15.06
CA ARG A 45 -6.29 -7.16 15.60
C ARG A 45 -7.54 -7.72 14.91
N SER A 46 -8.59 -6.90 14.78
CA SER A 46 -9.86 -7.35 14.20
C SER A 46 -9.75 -7.58 12.69
N PHE A 47 -9.14 -6.66 11.96
CA PHE A 47 -9.04 -6.77 10.50
C PHE A 47 -8.08 -7.87 10.06
N TYR A 48 -7.02 -8.12 10.83
CA TYR A 48 -6.13 -9.26 10.62
C TYR A 48 -6.90 -10.58 10.59
N LEU A 49 -7.85 -10.77 11.51
CA LEU A 49 -8.68 -11.98 11.51
C LEU A 49 -9.52 -12.06 10.24
N SER A 50 -10.14 -10.97 9.80
CA SER A 50 -10.90 -10.92 8.54
C SER A 50 -10.03 -11.32 7.34
N ILE A 51 -8.81 -10.76 7.22
CA ILE A 51 -7.87 -11.09 6.15
C ILE A 51 -7.51 -12.58 6.16
N ARG A 52 -7.33 -13.19 7.34
CA ARG A 52 -6.99 -14.61 7.47
C ARG A 52 -8.07 -15.55 6.92
N PHE A 53 -9.32 -15.13 6.91
CA PHE A 53 -10.44 -15.90 6.36
C PHE A 53 -10.70 -15.67 4.88
N LEU A 54 -10.01 -14.71 4.24
CA LEU A 54 -10.16 -14.48 2.80
C LEU A 54 -9.62 -15.68 1.99
N PRO A 55 -10.16 -15.90 0.77
CA PRO A 55 -9.50 -16.68 -0.27
C PRO A 55 -8.02 -16.31 -0.40
N ALA A 56 -7.15 -17.30 -0.61
CA ALA A 56 -5.70 -17.11 -0.57
C ALA A 56 -5.22 -16.00 -1.53
N GLN A 57 -5.84 -15.91 -2.70
CA GLN A 57 -5.53 -14.93 -3.75
C GLN A 57 -5.82 -13.48 -3.32
N LEU A 58 -6.76 -13.26 -2.40
CA LEU A 58 -7.12 -11.92 -1.91
C LEU A 58 -6.25 -11.45 -0.74
N ARG A 59 -5.59 -12.37 -0.03
CA ARG A 59 -4.92 -12.03 1.24
C ARG A 59 -3.77 -11.04 1.03
N GLU A 60 -2.94 -11.27 0.04
CA GLU A 60 -1.76 -10.43 -0.22
C GLU A 60 -2.13 -9.00 -0.63
N PRO A 61 -2.94 -8.77 -1.69
CA PRO A 61 -3.24 -7.41 -2.11
C PRO A 61 -4.03 -6.63 -1.06
N VAL A 62 -4.96 -7.29 -0.34
CA VAL A 62 -5.73 -6.64 0.74
C VAL A 62 -4.84 -6.31 1.94
N ALA A 63 -3.95 -7.23 2.35
CA ALA A 63 -3.01 -6.99 3.44
C ALA A 63 -2.06 -5.83 3.14
N LEU A 64 -1.49 -5.79 1.93
CA LEU A 64 -0.58 -4.72 1.55
C LEU A 64 -1.29 -3.37 1.45
N ALA A 65 -2.47 -3.31 0.81
CA ALA A 65 -3.27 -2.09 0.75
C ALA A 65 -3.55 -1.55 2.15
N TYR A 66 -3.91 -2.43 3.09
CA TYR A 66 -4.16 -2.05 4.48
C TYR A 66 -2.91 -1.50 5.18
N LEU A 67 -1.77 -2.18 5.06
CA LEU A 67 -0.53 -1.74 5.71
C LEU A 67 -0.08 -0.38 5.21
N LEU A 68 -0.17 -0.14 3.90
CA LEU A 68 0.17 1.15 3.32
C LEU A 68 -0.82 2.25 3.73
N ALA A 69 -2.14 1.97 3.72
CA ALA A 69 -3.15 2.91 4.22
C ALA A 69 -2.92 3.24 5.70
N ARG A 70 -2.57 2.25 6.53
CA ARG A 70 -2.25 2.46 7.94
C ARG A 70 -0.95 3.24 8.14
N ALA A 71 0.04 3.05 7.27
CA ALA A 71 1.28 3.82 7.34
C ALA A 71 1.05 5.30 7.02
N THR A 72 0.20 5.60 6.02
CA THR A 72 -0.17 6.99 5.71
C THR A 72 -1.00 7.62 6.84
N ASP A 73 -1.86 6.83 7.47
CA ASP A 73 -2.64 7.21 8.66
C ASP A 73 -1.74 7.59 9.84
N SER A 74 -0.75 6.74 10.19
CA SER A 74 0.21 7.06 11.25
C SER A 74 0.99 8.36 10.98
N VAL A 75 1.32 8.67 9.72
CA VAL A 75 1.94 9.97 9.36
C VAL A 75 0.96 11.13 9.59
N ALA A 76 -0.30 10.99 9.17
CA ALA A 76 -1.34 12.02 9.35
C ALA A 76 -1.65 12.27 10.84
N ASP A 77 -1.68 11.22 11.64
CA ASP A 77 -2.04 11.27 13.07
C ASP A 77 -0.86 11.62 13.99
N THR A 78 0.34 11.79 13.43
CA THR A 78 1.53 12.12 14.23
C THR A 78 1.35 13.45 14.96
N THR A 79 1.31 13.39 16.29
CA THR A 79 1.21 14.58 17.15
C THR A 79 2.57 15.24 17.35
N GLY A 80 2.58 16.52 17.73
CA GLY A 80 3.82 17.27 17.98
C GLY A 80 4.55 17.74 16.71
N ILE A 81 3.99 17.48 15.52
CA ILE A 81 4.45 18.02 14.23
C ILE A 81 3.41 18.98 13.65
N SER A 82 3.89 20.02 12.98
CA SER A 82 3.01 20.98 12.29
C SER A 82 2.17 20.32 11.21
N ASN A 83 0.96 20.84 11.01
CA ASN A 83 0.05 20.31 10.00
C ASN A 83 0.65 20.35 8.58
N VAL A 84 1.40 21.41 8.27
CA VAL A 84 2.08 21.59 6.98
C VAL A 84 3.07 20.45 6.70
N VAL A 85 3.91 20.10 7.67
CA VAL A 85 4.91 19.02 7.52
C VAL A 85 4.24 17.66 7.36
N ARG A 86 3.13 17.41 8.07
CA ARG A 86 2.32 16.19 7.89
C ARG A 86 1.75 16.09 6.48
N ILE A 87 1.13 17.17 5.98
CA ILE A 87 0.57 17.22 4.62
C ILE A 87 1.66 17.00 3.57
N GLU A 88 2.81 17.66 3.67
CA GLU A 88 3.93 17.51 2.74
C GLU A 88 4.47 16.08 2.74
N THR A 89 4.67 15.50 3.92
CA THR A 89 5.16 14.12 4.04
C THR A 89 4.15 13.11 3.51
N LEU A 90 2.87 13.30 3.81
CA LEU A 90 1.78 12.46 3.32
C LEU A 90 1.69 12.49 1.79
N LYS A 91 1.82 13.69 1.17
CA LYS A 91 1.88 13.83 -0.29
C LYS A 91 3.07 13.11 -0.89
N MET A 92 4.26 13.29 -0.30
CA MET A 92 5.46 12.59 -0.75
C MET A 92 5.33 11.07 -0.63
N LEU A 93 4.75 10.58 0.46
CA LEU A 93 4.47 9.16 0.64
C LEU A 93 3.47 8.64 -0.40
N SER A 94 2.40 9.39 -0.67
CA SER A 94 1.43 9.08 -1.73
C SER A 94 2.09 9.02 -3.11
N ASP A 95 3.00 9.95 -3.41
CA ASP A 95 3.76 9.96 -4.65
C ASP A 95 4.72 8.78 -4.74
N GLY A 96 5.34 8.38 -3.62
CA GLY A 96 6.14 7.16 -3.53
C GLY A 96 5.37 5.89 -3.85
N ILE A 97 4.20 5.75 -3.21
CA ILE A 97 3.26 4.64 -3.47
C ILE A 97 2.82 4.65 -4.94
N GLY A 98 2.51 5.82 -5.48
CA GLY A 98 2.10 6.02 -6.87
C GLY A 98 3.20 5.84 -7.91
N GLY A 99 4.47 5.68 -7.50
CA GLY A 99 5.62 5.56 -8.38
C GLY A 99 6.04 6.89 -9.04
N LYS A 100 5.63 8.03 -8.48
CA LYS A 100 5.94 9.40 -8.94
C LYS A 100 7.17 9.99 -8.24
N ALA A 101 7.61 9.40 -7.12
CA ALA A 101 8.77 9.83 -6.36
C ALA A 101 9.77 8.68 -6.14
N SER A 102 11.04 9.03 -5.91
CA SER A 102 12.08 8.05 -5.57
C SER A 102 11.81 7.43 -4.20
N ARG A 103 11.98 6.11 -4.09
CA ARG A 103 11.81 5.36 -2.85
C ARG A 103 12.74 5.84 -1.74
N ASP A 104 14.00 6.13 -2.06
CA ASP A 104 14.97 6.59 -1.07
C ASP A 104 14.53 7.93 -0.46
N VAL A 105 13.98 8.82 -1.29
CA VAL A 105 13.45 10.12 -0.82
C VAL A 105 12.27 9.91 0.12
N VAL A 106 11.33 9.04 -0.25
CA VAL A 106 10.14 8.73 0.56
C VAL A 106 10.54 8.12 1.90
N VAL A 107 11.42 7.11 1.88
CA VAL A 107 11.88 6.42 3.09
C VAL A 107 12.64 7.37 4.01
N ASN A 108 13.55 8.20 3.47
CA ASN A 108 14.30 9.17 4.27
C ASN A 108 13.38 10.20 4.92
N LEU A 109 12.36 10.68 4.21
CA LEU A 109 11.42 11.65 4.76
C LEU A 109 10.56 11.02 5.87
N THR A 110 9.99 9.83 5.62
CA THR A 110 9.16 9.11 6.61
C THR A 110 9.98 8.62 7.81
N ALA A 111 11.30 8.40 7.69
CA ALA A 111 12.16 8.02 8.81
C ALA A 111 12.14 9.05 9.96
N SER A 112 11.92 10.34 9.65
CA SER A 112 11.77 11.37 10.68
C SER A 112 10.52 11.22 11.55
N PHE A 113 9.51 10.47 11.08
CA PHE A 113 8.26 10.20 11.80
C PHE A 113 8.32 8.97 12.71
N VAL A 114 9.26 8.05 12.46
CA VAL A 114 9.47 6.82 13.25
C VAL A 114 9.66 7.11 14.75
N PRO A 115 10.59 7.99 15.18
CA PRO A 115 10.82 8.25 16.61
C PRO A 115 9.64 8.96 17.29
N LEU A 116 8.72 9.52 16.51
CA LEU A 116 7.56 10.28 17.00
C LEU A 116 6.35 9.40 17.30
N GLN A 117 6.37 8.15 16.85
CA GLN A 117 5.30 7.21 17.12
C GLN A 117 5.36 6.74 18.59
N ALA A 118 4.32 7.08 19.36
CA ALA A 118 4.16 6.57 20.73
C ALA A 118 3.82 5.07 20.73
N ASN A 119 3.05 4.60 19.74
CA ASN A 119 2.71 3.20 19.56
C ASN A 119 3.86 2.44 18.90
N GLY A 120 4.43 1.46 19.61
CA GLY A 120 5.52 0.63 19.10
C GLY A 120 5.15 -0.18 17.84
N SER A 121 3.87 -0.52 17.64
CA SER A 121 3.41 -1.25 16.45
C SER A 121 3.39 -0.36 15.22
N GLU A 122 2.96 0.90 15.36
CA GLU A 122 2.98 1.88 14.28
C GLU A 122 4.40 2.30 13.94
N ARG A 123 5.26 2.42 14.95
CA ARG A 123 6.71 2.59 14.74
C ARG A 123 7.28 1.49 13.85
N GLN A 124 7.04 0.23 14.21
CA GLN A 124 7.51 -0.92 13.43
C GLN A 124 6.91 -0.95 12.02
N LEU A 125 5.67 -0.50 11.84
CA LEU A 125 5.06 -0.37 10.53
C LEU A 125 5.80 0.66 9.66
N LEU A 126 6.09 1.85 10.20
CA LEU A 126 6.83 2.87 9.47
C LEU A 126 8.26 2.42 9.15
N GLU A 127 8.94 1.74 10.07
CA GLU A 127 10.25 1.10 9.82
C GLU A 127 10.19 0.07 8.69
N SER A 128 9.04 -0.60 8.53
CA SER A 128 8.84 -1.64 7.50
C SER A 128 8.39 -1.08 6.15
N LEU A 129 8.21 0.23 6.01
CA LEU A 129 7.74 0.88 4.78
C LEU A 129 8.57 0.53 3.53
N PRO A 130 9.92 0.48 3.57
CA PRO A 130 10.71 0.04 2.41
C PRO A 130 10.31 -1.36 1.93
N THR A 131 10.02 -2.27 2.86
CA THR A 131 9.59 -3.64 2.55
C THR A 131 8.18 -3.66 1.98
N CYS A 132 7.26 -2.80 2.47
CA CYS A 132 5.92 -2.65 1.89
C CYS A 132 5.98 -2.15 0.44
N LEU A 133 6.82 -1.13 0.16
CA LEU A 133 7.00 -0.62 -1.20
C LEU A 133 7.61 -1.70 -2.11
N ASN A 134 8.63 -2.42 -1.64
CA ASN A 134 9.20 -3.56 -2.36
C ASN A 134 8.17 -4.64 -2.68
N TRP A 135 7.27 -4.93 -1.74
CA TRP A 135 6.18 -5.88 -1.94
C TRP A 135 5.17 -5.37 -2.98
N LEU A 136 4.85 -4.08 -2.97
CA LEU A 136 3.96 -3.46 -3.96
C LEU A 136 4.43 -3.71 -5.40
N ASP A 137 5.70 -3.49 -5.68
CA ASP A 137 6.28 -3.69 -7.02
C ASP A 137 6.31 -5.16 -7.48
N GLN A 138 6.11 -6.10 -6.56
CA GLN A 138 6.14 -7.54 -6.85
C GLN A 138 4.76 -8.13 -7.14
N LEU A 139 3.69 -7.38 -6.84
CA LEU A 139 2.33 -7.82 -7.14
C LEU A 139 2.08 -7.83 -8.65
N GLU A 140 1.06 -8.60 -9.04
CA GLU A 140 0.57 -8.56 -10.42
C GLU A 140 0.10 -7.15 -10.77
N GLN A 141 0.35 -6.73 -12.02
CA GLN A 141 0.14 -5.35 -12.45
C GLN A 141 -1.27 -4.84 -12.18
N ALA A 142 -2.30 -5.68 -12.33
CA ALA A 142 -3.68 -5.29 -12.09
C ALA A 142 -3.96 -4.99 -10.60
N ASP A 143 -3.47 -5.83 -9.68
CA ASP A 143 -3.61 -5.61 -8.24
C ASP A 143 -2.78 -4.42 -7.78
N HIS A 144 -1.56 -4.31 -8.30
CA HIS A 144 -0.68 -3.18 -8.08
C HIS A 144 -1.33 -1.85 -8.47
N SER A 145 -1.96 -1.78 -9.66
CA SER A 145 -2.70 -0.60 -10.11
C SER A 145 -3.90 -0.28 -9.23
N ASP A 146 -4.67 -1.30 -8.82
CA ASP A 146 -5.84 -1.11 -7.95
C ASP A 146 -5.43 -0.61 -6.55
N ILE A 147 -4.33 -1.10 -5.99
CA ILE A 147 -3.77 -0.62 -4.71
C ILE A 147 -3.35 0.85 -4.82
N ARG A 148 -2.63 1.23 -5.88
CA ARG A 148 -2.26 2.64 -6.10
C ARG A 148 -3.50 3.53 -6.21
N ALA A 149 -4.51 3.08 -6.94
CA ALA A 149 -5.72 3.84 -7.19
C ALA A 149 -6.59 4.03 -5.94
N VAL A 150 -6.61 3.06 -5.00
CA VAL A 150 -7.33 3.22 -3.72
C VAL A 150 -6.52 4.08 -2.76
N LEU A 151 -5.20 3.93 -2.70
CA LEU A 151 -4.37 4.73 -1.80
C LEU A 151 -4.31 6.20 -2.19
N ASP A 152 -4.33 6.54 -3.48
CA ASP A 152 -4.45 7.93 -3.94
C ASP A 152 -5.73 8.61 -3.42
N LYS A 153 -6.84 7.86 -3.32
CA LYS A 153 -8.10 8.37 -2.75
C LYS A 153 -8.03 8.49 -1.23
N ILE A 154 -7.50 7.49 -0.55
CA ILE A 154 -7.36 7.50 0.92
C ILE A 154 -6.45 8.65 1.36
N THR A 155 -5.28 8.82 0.73
CA THR A 155 -4.35 9.90 1.09
C THR A 155 -4.93 11.27 0.75
N ARG A 156 -5.72 11.41 -0.32
CA ARG A 156 -6.50 12.63 -0.58
C ARG A 156 -7.47 12.91 0.56
N GLY A 157 -8.21 11.90 1.05
CA GLY A 157 -9.09 12.04 2.22
C GLY A 157 -8.35 12.52 3.45
N GLN A 158 -7.22 11.88 3.77
CA GLN A 158 -6.35 12.26 4.90
C GLN A 158 -5.81 13.69 4.78
N VAL A 159 -5.42 14.15 3.58
CA VAL A 159 -5.02 15.55 3.36
C VAL A 159 -6.17 16.52 3.61
N LEU A 160 -7.37 16.19 3.13
CA LEU A 160 -8.56 17.03 3.36
C LEU A 160 -8.91 17.08 4.85
N ASP A 161 -8.75 15.99 5.58
CA ASP A 161 -8.99 15.97 7.04
C ASP A 161 -8.03 16.88 7.78
N LEU A 162 -6.74 16.79 7.45
CA LEU A 162 -5.73 17.70 7.98
C LEU A 162 -6.04 19.17 7.68
N GLN A 163 -6.64 19.48 6.52
CA GLN A 163 -7.02 20.84 6.15
C GLN A 163 -8.31 21.34 6.81
N ARG A 164 -9.32 20.47 6.93
CA ARG A 164 -10.65 20.80 7.45
C ARG A 164 -10.66 20.85 8.97
N PHE A 165 -9.92 19.94 9.61
CA PHE A 165 -9.90 19.71 11.06
C PHE A 165 -8.51 20.00 11.66
N ASP A 166 -7.93 21.14 11.28
CA ASP A 166 -6.56 21.52 11.64
C ASP A 166 -6.36 21.93 13.12
N ASN A 167 -7.45 22.23 13.83
CA ASN A 167 -7.43 22.58 15.26
C ASN A 167 -8.19 21.53 16.09
N PRO A 168 -7.49 20.67 16.88
CA PRO A 168 -8.15 19.65 17.71
C PRO A 168 -8.95 20.22 18.88
N GLN A 169 -8.82 21.51 19.20
CA GLN A 169 -9.63 22.18 20.22
C GLN A 169 -10.96 22.72 19.67
N GLU A 170 -11.16 22.69 18.36
CA GLU A 170 -12.37 23.14 17.70
C GLU A 170 -13.16 21.97 17.13
N ILE A 171 -14.44 21.89 17.49
CA ILE A 171 -15.37 20.99 16.82
C ILE A 171 -15.82 21.69 15.53
N ARG A 172 -15.42 21.13 14.38
CA ARG A 172 -15.87 21.59 13.06
C ARG A 172 -16.79 20.57 12.41
N ALA A 173 -17.77 21.07 11.66
CA ALA A 173 -18.66 20.26 10.85
C ALA A 173 -18.33 20.46 9.36
N LEU A 174 -18.61 19.44 8.56
CA LEU A 174 -18.63 19.59 7.10
C LEU A 174 -19.80 20.49 6.70
N SER A 175 -19.55 21.41 5.76
CA SER A 175 -20.49 22.48 5.43
C SER A 175 -21.70 22.01 4.65
N THR A 176 -21.54 21.00 3.81
CA THR A 176 -22.58 20.52 2.89
C THR A 176 -22.71 19.00 2.91
N ALA A 177 -23.87 18.50 2.46
CA ALA A 177 -24.06 17.07 2.23
C ALA A 177 -23.09 16.51 1.18
N ALA A 178 -22.68 17.33 0.20
CA ALA A 178 -21.69 16.93 -0.80
C ALA A 178 -20.30 16.77 -0.18
N ASP A 179 -19.92 17.62 0.77
CA ASP A 179 -18.66 17.47 1.52
C ASP A 179 -18.67 16.19 2.36
N LEU A 180 -19.82 15.85 2.96
CA LEU A 180 -20.00 14.60 3.70
C LEU A 180 -19.91 13.36 2.78
N ASP A 181 -20.52 13.43 1.61
CA ASP A 181 -20.44 12.36 0.60
C ASP A 181 -18.99 12.16 0.12
N GLU A 182 -18.28 13.24 -0.22
CA GLU A 182 -16.85 13.17 -0.58
C GLU A 182 -16.03 12.57 0.58
N TYR A 183 -16.24 13.05 1.80
CA TYR A 183 -15.52 12.57 2.98
C TYR A 183 -15.73 11.06 3.16
N THR A 184 -16.97 10.61 3.26
CA THR A 184 -17.31 9.20 3.46
C THR A 184 -16.86 8.30 2.31
N TYR A 185 -16.87 8.81 1.07
CA TYR A 185 -16.31 8.12 -0.09
C TYR A 185 -14.79 7.93 0.03
N LEU A 186 -14.03 8.99 0.35
CA LEU A 186 -12.58 8.92 0.40
C LEU A 186 -12.07 8.06 1.57
N VAL A 187 -12.73 8.11 2.73
CA VAL A 187 -12.29 7.36 3.93
C VAL A 187 -12.81 5.92 3.98
N ALA A 188 -13.89 5.59 3.26
CA ALA A 188 -14.50 4.26 3.32
C ALA A 188 -15.05 3.76 1.98
N GLY A 189 -15.83 4.57 1.26
CA GLY A 189 -16.52 4.11 0.04
C GLY A 189 -15.58 3.57 -1.05
N CYS A 190 -14.45 4.24 -1.27
CA CYS A 190 -13.46 3.83 -2.27
C CYS A 190 -12.80 2.47 -1.97
N VAL A 191 -12.75 2.07 -0.69
CA VAL A 191 -12.27 0.75 -0.28
C VAL A 191 -13.23 -0.33 -0.80
N GLY A 192 -14.54 -0.09 -0.76
CA GLY A 192 -15.54 -1.03 -1.32
C GLY A 192 -15.34 -1.31 -2.80
N GLU A 193 -15.02 -0.28 -3.60
CA GLU A 193 -14.69 -0.47 -5.02
C GLU A 193 -13.43 -1.31 -5.22
N PHE A 194 -12.38 -1.05 -4.44
CA PHE A 194 -11.14 -1.83 -4.48
C PHE A 194 -11.39 -3.31 -4.19
N TRP A 195 -12.11 -3.60 -3.12
CA TRP A 195 -12.51 -4.97 -2.75
C TRP A 195 -13.32 -5.63 -3.86
N THR A 196 -14.26 -4.91 -4.45
CA THR A 196 -15.08 -5.41 -5.55
C THR A 196 -14.22 -5.82 -6.75
N ARG A 197 -13.28 -4.96 -7.19
CA ARG A 197 -12.37 -5.26 -8.31
C ARG A 197 -11.52 -6.50 -8.04
N LEU A 198 -10.95 -6.62 -6.84
CA LEU A 198 -10.16 -7.80 -6.47
C LEU A 198 -11.00 -9.08 -6.45
N CYS A 199 -12.20 -9.03 -5.85
CA CYS A 199 -13.10 -10.18 -5.81
C CYS A 199 -13.47 -10.66 -7.22
N PHE A 200 -13.88 -9.76 -8.12
CA PHE A 200 -14.19 -10.14 -9.50
C PHE A 200 -13.00 -10.75 -10.25
N ARG A 201 -11.77 -10.35 -9.91
CA ARG A 201 -10.55 -10.86 -10.53
C ARG A 201 -10.19 -12.25 -10.01
N HIS A 202 -10.26 -12.44 -8.71
CA HIS A 202 -9.62 -13.58 -8.02
C HIS A 202 -10.60 -14.61 -7.46
N VAL A 203 -11.87 -14.24 -7.27
CA VAL A 203 -12.93 -15.09 -6.73
C VAL A 203 -13.93 -15.35 -7.84
N ARG A 204 -13.86 -16.55 -8.42
CA ARG A 204 -14.83 -17.08 -9.37
C ARG A 204 -15.53 -18.28 -8.76
#